data_AF-A0A5N5J0D2-F1
#
_entry.id   AF-A0A5N5J0D2-F1
#
_cell.length_a   1.000
_cell.length_b   1.000
_cell.length_c   1.000
_cell.angle_alpha   90.00
_cell.angle_beta   90.00
_cell.angle_gamma   90.00
#
_symmetry.space_group_name_H-M   'P 1'
#
loop_
_entity.id
_entity.type
_entity.pdbx_description
1 polymer ?
#
loop_
_entity_poly.entity_id
_entity_poly.type
_entity_poly.pdbx_seq_one_letter_code
_entity_poly.pdbx_strand_id
1 'polypeptide(L)' 'MYSMGGLAEYCVVPAHGLTVLPNSLPYSESAILGCAVFTAYGAMAHAAQVRPGDSVVVIGVGGVGSRRVALDFPE' A
#
# COMPACT_ATOMS: atom_id res chain seq x y z
N MET A 1 -13.36 -1.40 3.92
CA MET A 1 -12.90 -0.24 4.71
C MET A 1 -13.47 -0.38 6.12
N TYR A 2 -12.84 -1.20 6.96
CA TYR A 2 -13.43 -1.64 8.25
C TYR A 2 -12.67 -1.13 9.48
N SER A 3 -11.84 -0.10 9.36
CA SER A 3 -11.24 0.51 10.53
C SER A 3 -11.13 2.01 10.36
N MET A 4 -12.13 2.71 10.88
CA MET A 4 -12.00 4.11 11.31
C MET A 4 -11.27 4.18 12.67
N GLY A 5 -10.30 3.29 12.90
CA GLY A 5 -9.62 3.12 14.18
C GLY A 5 -8.17 3.63 14.22
N GLY A 6 -7.65 4.17 13.11
CA GLY A 6 -6.25 4.59 12.99
C GLY A 6 -5.84 5.77 13.89
N LEU A 7 -6.80 6.45 14.52
CA LEU A 7 -6.58 7.57 15.45
C LEU A 7 -7.05 7.23 16.88
N ALA A 8 -7.06 5.95 17.25
CA ALA A 8 -7.39 5.47 18.59
C ALA A 8 -6.24 4.63 19.16
N GLU A 9 -6.12 4.56 20.49
CA GLU A 9 -5.12 3.71 21.17
C GLU A 9 -5.38 2.22 20.93
N TYR A 10 -6.64 1.84 20.71
CA TYR A 10 -7.07 0.47 20.43
C TYR A 10 -8.14 0.46 19.33
N CYS A 11 -8.09 -0.53 18.43
CA CYS A 11 -9.13 -0.77 17.45
C CYS A 11 -9.33 -2.26 17.16
N VAL A 12 -10.53 -2.63 16.72
CA VAL A 12 -10.82 -3.99 16.24
C VAL A 12 -10.52 -4.04 14.75
N VAL A 13 -9.69 -5.00 14.34
CA VAL A 13 -9.34 -5.23 12.94
C VAL A 13 -9.50 -6.70 12.57
N PRO A 14 -9.87 -7.03 11.33
CA PRO A 14 -9.89 -8.41 10.87
C PRO A 14 -8.48 -9.01 10.90
N ALA A 15 -8.35 -10.25 11.38
CA ALA A 15 -7.06 -10.93 11.47
C ALA A 15 -6.37 -11.06 10.10
N HIS A 16 -7.14 -11.23 9.01
CA HIS A 16 -6.60 -11.30 7.64
C HIS A 16 -6.06 -9.95 7.11
N GLY A 17 -6.36 -8.85 7.80
CA GLY A 17 -5.87 -7.50 7.47
C GLY A 17 -4.55 -7.15 8.16
N LEU A 18 -3.92 -8.10 8.85
CA LEU A 18 -2.69 -7.92 9.60
C LEU A 18 -1.54 -8.70 8.99
N THR A 19 -0.33 -8.15 9.12
CA THR A 19 0.91 -8.84 8.80
C THR A 19 1.97 -8.48 9.85
N VAL A 20 2.99 -9.32 9.99
CA VAL A 20 4.12 -9.06 10.89
C VAL A 20 4.95 -7.95 10.28
N LEU A 21 5.14 -6.86 11.03
CA LEU A 21 6.04 -5.78 10.62
C LEU A 21 7.49 -6.20 10.91
N PRO A 22 8.39 -6.18 9.92
CA PRO A 22 9.81 -6.40 10.15
C PRO A 22 10.40 -5.41 11.17
N ASN A 23 11.26 -5.89 12.07
CA ASN A 23 11.89 -5.06 13.10
C ASN A 23 12.76 -3.93 12.54
N SER A 24 13.16 -4.01 11.26
CA SER A 24 13.93 -2.98 10.57
C SER A 24 13.09 -1.77 10.14
N LEU A 25 11.76 -1.83 10.26
CA LEU A 25 10.86 -0.77 9.82
C LEU A 25 10.25 -0.03 11.02
N PRO A 26 10.48 1.29 11.15
CA PRO A 26 9.85 2.11 12.18
C PRO A 26 8.32 2.13 12.03
N TYR A 27 7.59 2.15 13.15
CA TYR A 27 6.12 2.16 13.14
C TYR A 27 5.52 3.37 12.41
N SER A 28 6.10 4.56 12.60
CA SER A 28 5.62 5.81 11.99
C SER A 28 5.65 5.75 10.46
N GLU A 29 6.75 5.29 9.88
CA GLU A 29 6.89 5.12 8.44
C GLU A 29 6.03 3.97 7.91
N SER A 30 5.86 2.91 8.70
CA SER A 30 5.10 1.72 8.31
C SER A 30 3.59 1.95 8.29
N ALA A 31 3.08 2.92 9.05
CA ALA A 31 1.64 3.22 9.11
C ALA A 31 1.04 3.56 7.74
N ILE A 32 1.83 4.11 6.81
CA ILE A 32 1.36 4.46 5.46
C ILE A 32 1.11 3.25 4.56
N LEU A 33 1.67 2.08 4.90
CA LEU A 33 1.59 0.86 4.07
C LEU A 33 0.14 0.43 3.83
N GLY A 34 -0.67 0.42 4.89
CA GLY A 34 -2.08 0.03 4.86
C GLY A 34 -2.99 0.97 4.06
N CYS A 35 -2.53 2.19 3.79
CA CYS A 35 -3.31 3.21 3.08
C CYS A 35 -2.76 3.38 1.66
N ALA A 36 -1.84 4.31 1.49
CA ALA A 36 -1.47 4.78 0.16
C ALA A 36 -0.66 3.75 -0.64
N VAL A 37 0.17 2.96 0.03
CA VAL A 37 1.04 1.99 -0.64
C VAL A 37 0.26 0.82 -1.21
N PHE A 38 -0.63 0.20 -0.42
CA PHE A 38 -1.48 -0.86 -0.96
C PHE A 38 -2.50 -0.36 -1.97
N THR A 39 -2.96 0.90 -1.86
CA THR A 39 -3.79 1.52 -2.90
C THR A 39 -3.03 1.61 -4.23
N ALA A 40 -1.79 2.11 -4.21
CA ALA A 40 -0.95 2.17 -5.40
C ALA A 40 -0.65 0.76 -5.95
N TYR A 41 -0.28 -0.19 -5.09
CA TYR A 41 -0.03 -1.58 -5.48
C TYR A 41 -1.26 -2.21 -6.13
N GLY A 42 -2.43 -2.12 -5.50
CA GLY A 42 -3.65 -2.71 -6.05
C GLY A 42 -4.07 -2.09 -7.38
N ALA A 43 -3.88 -0.78 -7.54
CA ALA A 43 -4.12 -0.10 -8.81
C ALA A 43 -3.21 -0.66 -9.93
N MET A 44 -1.92 -0.84 -9.64
CA MET A 44 -0.96 -1.33 -10.63
C MET A 44 -1.05 -2.85 -10.86
N ALA A 45 -1.07 -3.66 -9.81
CA ALA A 45 -0.99 -5.12 -9.87
C ALA A 45 -2.31 -5.79 -10.22
N HIS A 46 -3.46 -5.22 -9.82
CA HIS A 46 -4.75 -5.88 -9.94
C HIS A 46 -5.69 -5.17 -10.92
N ALA A 47 -5.83 -3.85 -10.80
CA ALA A 47 -6.77 -3.11 -11.64
C ALA A 47 -6.22 -2.86 -13.06
N ALA A 48 -5.01 -2.31 -13.16
CA ALA A 48 -4.37 -2.01 -14.44
C ALA A 48 -3.51 -3.17 -14.96
N GLN A 49 -3.09 -4.09 -14.08
CA GLN A 49 -2.21 -5.22 -14.40
C GLN A 49 -0.97 -4.80 -15.21
N VAL A 50 -0.35 -3.70 -14.78
CA VAL A 50 0.84 -3.09 -15.41
C VAL A 50 1.92 -4.15 -15.61
N ARG A 51 2.63 -4.10 -16.72
CA ARG A 51 3.74 -5.00 -17.07
C ARG A 51 5.03 -4.22 -17.35
N PRO A 52 6.20 -4.88 -17.36
CA PRO A 52 7.42 -4.25 -17.85
C PRO A 52 7.22 -3.68 -19.26
N GLY A 53 7.62 -2.41 -19.44
CA GLY A 53 7.48 -1.71 -20.72
C GLY A 53 6.20 -0.88 -20.87
N ASP A 54 5.21 -1.07 -19.99
CA ASP A 54 4.00 -0.25 -20.02
C ASP A 54 4.29 1.20 -19.62
N SER A 55 3.62 2.13 -20.31
CA SER A 55 3.64 3.55 -19.95
C SER A 55 2.52 3.85 -18.97
N VAL A 56 2.85 4.43 -17.83
CA VAL A 56 1.89 4.82 -16.78
C VAL A 56 1.93 6.33 -16.58
N VAL A 57 0.76 6.94 -16.45
CA VAL A 57 0.63 8.36 -16.06
C VAL A 57 0.18 8.42 -14.61
N VAL A 58 0.94 9.16 -13.79
CA VAL A 58 0.55 9.48 -12.41
C VAL A 58 -0.11 10.85 -12.39
N ILE A 59 -1.39 10.88 -12.05
CA ILE A 59 -2.15 12.13 -11.90
C ILE A 59 -2.11 12.56 -10.43
N GLY A 60 -1.14 13.42 -10.11
CA GLY A 60 -0.92 13.98 -8.77
C GLY A 60 0.08 13.18 -7.92
N VAL A 61 0.99 13.89 -7.24
CA VAL A 61 2.11 13.33 -6.45
C VAL A 61 1.88 13.46 -4.93
N GLY A 62 0.68 13.07 -4.50
CA GLY A 62 0.32 12.95 -3.08
C GLY A 62 0.73 11.60 -2.49
N GLY A 63 0.15 11.21 -1.35
CA GLY A 63 0.52 9.98 -0.64
C GLY A 63 0.50 8.71 -1.51
N VAL A 64 -0.48 8.57 -2.41
CA VAL A 64 -0.58 7.43 -3.34
C VAL A 64 0.38 7.60 -4.51
N GLY A 65 0.29 8.73 -5.22
CA GLY A 65 1.02 8.95 -6.47
C GLY A 65 2.53 9.05 -6.32
N SER A 66 3.04 9.44 -5.14
CA SER A 66 4.48 9.47 -4.86
C SER A 66 5.06 8.09 -4.51
N ARG A 67 4.23 7.05 -4.38
CA ARG A 67 4.73 5.73 -3.99
C ARG A 67 5.18 4.95 -5.22
N ARG A 68 6.50 4.78 -5.34
CA ARG A 68 7.08 3.80 -6.28
C ARG A 68 6.90 2.40 -5.71
N VAL A 69 6.08 1.59 -6.37
CA VAL A 69 5.87 0.18 -6.03
C VAL A 69 6.54 -0.66 -7.11
N ALA A 70 7.57 -1.41 -6.73
CA ALA A 70 8.14 -2.43 -7.60
C ALA A 70 7.18 -3.61 -7.60
N LEU A 71 6.61 -3.91 -8.76
CA LEU A 71 5.88 -5.16 -8.96
C LEU A 71 6.91 -6.24 -9.25
N ASP A 72 6.87 -7.33 -8.49
CA ASP A 72 7.58 -8.54 -8.89
C ASP A 72 6.79 -9.17 -10.04
N PHE A 73 7.40 -9.13 -11.22
CA PHE A 73 6.85 -9.74 -12.41
C PHE A 73 7.41 -11.16 -12.51
N PRO A 74 6.58 -12.21 -12.47
CA PRO A 74 7.04 -13.54 -12.86
C PRO A 74 7.43 -13.50 -14.35
N GLU A 75 8.56 -14.13 -14.69
CA GLU A 75 9.00 -14.36 -16.08
C GLU A 75 7.95 -15.14 -16.90
#